data_AF-A0A967WD62-F1
#
_entry.id   AF-A0A967WD62-F1
#
_cell.length_a   1.000
_cell.length_b   1.000
_cell.length_c   1.000
_cell.angle_alpha   90.00
_cell.angle_beta   90.00
_cell.angle_gamma   90.00
#
_symmetry.space_group_name_H-M   'P 1'
#
loop_
_entity.id
_entity.type
_entity.pdbx_description
1 polymer ?
#
loop_
_entity_poly.entity_id
_entity_poly.type
_entity_poly.pdbx_seq_one_letter_code
_entity_poly.pdbx_strand_id
1 'polypeptide(L)'
;MEESSNKAIPFEKHPLYEEAMQQIVAGDKEAAVATLTRLSEHYPDEQFLQDLLVRVQLQSTFGGGDYIPVDHSQGTPILRTVVLVMLAITTCLVVAAAAIAIKTNYLDKYFENEAVAAEIETLWEDLGKYKAAGDLVRVRQILEELNLLTPDNPDVQDALAEVDRLQWCSDTYADAVALDRRGDWQAAGDLASQIPQDCPNYEDVQRFYEGLKKSGAIKSAWAEALGLYDAGDCSGAVVTLTWIREEDPDFLRTQVEDLLYQCHKRDGFELLGSAQGDVLLVKEAAEQFQAALMFQPTDQQLLTEYGLAVDYVAGHEAYDRGDWAVAVVRWEPPYEEQP
;
A
#
# COMPACT_ATOMS: atom_id res chain seq x y z
N MET A 1 -23.80 -6.20 57.47
CA MET A 1 -23.18 -5.23 58.39
C MET A 1 -23.38 -3.88 57.75
N GLU A 2 -24.00 -2.99 58.50
CA GLU A 2 -24.67 -1.79 58.04
C GLU A 2 -23.66 -0.76 57.53
N GLU A 3 -23.77 -0.40 56.25
CA GLU A 3 -23.21 0.84 55.72
C GLU A 3 -24.03 2.01 56.27
N SER A 4 -23.61 2.56 57.40
CA SER A 4 -24.00 3.91 57.80
C SER A 4 -23.25 4.90 56.91
N SER A 5 -23.79 5.10 55.71
CA SER A 5 -23.52 6.27 54.87
C SER A 5 -23.98 7.54 55.62
N ASN A 6 -23.21 7.97 56.62
CA ASN A 6 -23.35 9.27 57.22
C ASN A 6 -22.67 10.25 56.25
N LYS A 7 -23.48 10.96 55.44
CA LYS A 7 -23.02 12.08 54.61
C LYS A 7 -22.54 13.19 55.54
N ALA A 8 -21.33 13.04 56.08
CA ALA A 8 -20.66 14.10 56.80
C ALA A 8 -20.47 15.26 55.80
N ILE A 9 -21.05 16.40 56.13
CA ILE A 9 -20.80 17.64 55.42
C ILE A 9 -19.27 17.85 55.45
N PRO A 10 -18.60 18.20 54.33
CA PRO A 10 -17.17 18.53 54.36
C PRO A 10 -16.90 19.58 55.44
N PHE A 11 -15.83 19.44 56.21
CA PHE A 11 -15.61 20.28 57.40
C PHE A 11 -15.57 21.78 57.07
N GLU A 12 -15.15 22.16 55.85
CA GLU A 12 -15.10 23.54 55.38
C GLU A 12 -16.48 24.18 55.23
N LYS A 13 -17.52 23.35 55.08
CA LYS A 13 -18.92 23.77 55.01
C LYS A 13 -19.65 23.57 56.34
N HIS A 14 -18.94 23.13 57.38
CA HIS A 14 -19.53 22.97 58.70
C HIS A 14 -19.69 24.34 59.37
N PRO A 15 -20.86 24.67 59.95
CA PRO A 15 -21.10 25.99 60.55
C PRO A 15 -20.10 26.36 61.65
N LEU A 16 -19.60 25.36 62.41
CA LEU A 16 -18.54 25.59 63.41
C LEU A 16 -17.21 26.03 62.79
N TYR A 17 -16.91 25.64 61.55
CA TYR A 17 -15.68 26.09 60.87
C TYR A 17 -15.78 27.57 60.50
N GLU A 18 -16.91 27.99 59.93
CA GLU A 18 -17.15 29.41 59.64
C GLU A 18 -17.13 30.28 60.91
N GLU A 19 -17.75 29.80 62.00
CA GLU A 19 -17.76 30.47 63.30
C GLU A 19 -16.34 30.60 63.88
N ALA A 20 -15.56 29.52 63.86
CA ALA A 20 -14.16 29.54 64.30
C ALA A 20 -13.32 30.54 63.48
N MET A 21 -13.53 30.59 62.16
CA MET A 21 -12.80 31.53 61.32
C MET A 21 -13.18 32.99 61.59
N GLN A 22 -14.46 33.27 61.85
CA GLN A 22 -14.89 34.60 62.26
C GLN A 22 -14.26 35.01 63.61
N GLN A 23 -14.18 34.09 64.58
CA GLN A 23 -13.54 34.33 65.88
C GLN A 23 -12.04 34.62 65.74
N ILE A 24 -11.34 33.90 64.86
CA ILE A 24 -9.93 34.16 64.54
C ILE A 24 -9.74 35.56 63.95
N VAL A 25 -10.59 35.95 63.00
CA VAL A 25 -10.53 37.29 62.37
C VAL A 25 -10.87 38.39 63.38
N ALA A 26 -11.82 38.15 64.28
CA ALA A 26 -12.17 39.06 65.36
C ALA A 26 -11.09 39.18 66.44
N GLY A 27 -10.06 38.34 66.40
CA GLY A 27 -8.98 38.31 67.39
C GLY A 27 -9.35 37.59 68.69
N ASP A 28 -10.54 36.99 68.77
CA ASP A 28 -11.01 36.21 69.92
C ASP A 28 -10.48 34.77 69.83
N LYS A 29 -9.18 34.65 70.14
CA LYS A 29 -8.44 33.39 69.98
C LYS A 29 -8.88 32.32 70.96
N GLU A 30 -9.38 32.68 72.14
CA GLU A 30 -9.88 31.71 73.13
C GLU A 30 -11.19 31.09 72.65
N ALA A 31 -12.12 31.91 72.14
CA ALA A 31 -13.36 31.41 71.55
C ALA A 31 -13.07 30.53 70.32
N ALA A 32 -12.13 30.95 69.47
CA ALA A 32 -11.72 30.20 68.29
C ALA A 32 -11.19 28.80 68.63
N VAL A 33 -10.34 28.67 69.67
CA VAL A 33 -9.85 27.36 70.12
C VAL A 33 -11.00 26.48 70.59
N ALA A 34 -11.93 27.00 71.40
CA ALA A 34 -13.06 26.22 71.89
C ALA A 34 -13.98 25.73 70.76
N THR A 35 -14.18 26.54 69.72
CA THR A 35 -15.00 26.17 68.55
C THR A 35 -14.28 25.17 67.65
N LEU A 36 -12.96 25.32 67.43
CA LEU A 36 -12.16 24.35 66.69
C LEU A 36 -12.05 23.00 67.41
N THR A 37 -11.98 22.97 68.73
CA THR A 37 -11.99 21.72 69.51
C THR A 37 -13.28 20.94 69.28
N ARG A 38 -14.45 21.62 69.38
CA ARG A 38 -15.75 20.99 69.08
C ARG A 38 -15.86 20.50 67.64
N LEU A 39 -15.31 21.24 66.69
CA LEU A 39 -15.25 20.80 65.30
C LEU A 39 -14.35 19.57 65.14
N SER A 40 -13.19 19.52 65.82
CA SER A 40 -12.26 18.38 65.75
C SER A 40 -12.84 17.09 66.34
N GLU A 41 -13.78 17.17 67.30
CA GLU A 41 -14.51 16.01 67.82
C GLU A 41 -15.43 15.38 66.77
N HIS A 42 -15.95 16.18 65.84
CA HIS A 42 -16.78 15.69 64.73
C HIS A 42 -15.96 15.16 63.54
N TYR A 43 -14.70 15.58 63.42
CA TYR A 43 -13.80 15.23 62.32
C TYR A 43 -12.41 14.84 62.85
N PRO A 44 -12.29 13.71 63.59
CA PRO A 44 -11.05 13.35 64.28
C PRO A 44 -9.89 13.00 63.34
N ASP A 45 -10.20 12.53 62.12
CA ASP A 45 -9.19 12.09 61.14
C ASP A 45 -8.66 13.23 60.25
N GLU A 46 -9.19 14.45 60.40
CA GLU A 46 -8.79 15.60 59.57
C GLU A 46 -7.54 16.30 60.11
N GLN A 47 -6.40 15.97 59.50
CA GLN A 47 -5.08 16.48 59.91
C GLN A 47 -4.98 18.02 59.85
N PHE A 48 -5.68 18.64 58.91
CA PHE A 48 -5.72 20.11 58.78
C PHE A 48 -6.33 20.79 60.01
N LEU A 49 -7.40 20.23 60.58
CA LEU A 49 -8.06 20.80 61.76
C LEU A 49 -7.17 20.69 63.00
N GLN A 50 -6.42 19.60 63.12
CA GLN A 50 -5.46 19.42 64.22
C GLN A 50 -4.32 20.44 64.13
N ASP A 51 -3.74 20.65 62.95
CA ASP A 51 -2.69 21.65 62.73
C ASP A 51 -3.18 23.08 62.97
N LEU A 52 -4.40 23.40 62.53
CA LEU A 52 -5.02 24.71 62.74
C LEU A 52 -5.27 24.97 64.23
N LEU A 53 -5.79 23.97 64.96
CA LEU A 53 -6.02 24.06 66.40
C LEU A 53 -4.71 24.31 67.16
N VAL A 54 -3.65 23.55 66.86
CA VAL A 54 -2.32 23.75 67.48
C VAL A 54 -1.79 25.15 67.19
N ARG A 55 -1.92 25.64 65.95
CA ARG A 55 -1.46 26.99 65.58
C ARG A 55 -2.21 28.08 66.35
N VAL A 56 -3.54 28.00 66.44
CA VAL A 56 -4.35 29.01 67.15
C VAL A 56 -4.11 28.92 68.66
N GLN A 57 -3.91 27.72 69.21
CA GLN A 57 -3.59 27.50 70.62
C GLN A 57 -2.19 28.01 71.00
N LEU A 58 -1.20 27.86 70.12
CA LEU A 58 0.10 28.52 70.29
C LEU A 58 -0.06 30.05 70.23
N GLN A 59 -0.86 30.56 69.28
CA GLN A 59 -1.10 32.00 69.16
C GLN A 59 -1.91 32.61 70.30
N SER A 60 -2.74 31.84 71.02
CA SER A 60 -3.43 32.30 72.23
C SER A 60 -2.51 32.24 73.45
N THR A 61 -1.74 31.17 73.60
CA THR A 61 -0.80 30.97 74.72
C THR A 61 0.35 31.98 74.69
N PHE A 62 0.81 32.36 73.50
CA PHE A 62 1.87 33.37 73.30
C PHE A 62 1.31 34.74 72.86
N GLY A 63 -0.01 34.92 72.90
CA GLY A 63 -0.75 36.07 72.34
C GLY A 63 -0.91 37.28 73.26
N GLY A 64 -0.18 37.33 74.37
CA GLY A 64 -0.07 38.51 75.25
C GLY A 64 1.32 39.11 75.16
N GLY A 65 1.68 39.62 73.98
CA GLY A 65 2.89 40.43 73.82
C GLY A 65 2.65 41.82 74.39
N ASP A 66 2.74 41.96 75.72
CA ASP A 66 3.20 43.21 76.30
C ASP A 66 4.53 43.52 75.61
N TYR A 67 4.60 44.67 74.95
CA TYR A 67 5.85 45.20 74.42
C TYR A 67 6.79 45.37 75.61
N ILE A 68 7.67 44.38 75.85
CA ILE A 68 8.86 44.57 76.65
C ILE A 68 9.68 45.62 75.90
N PRO A 69 9.90 46.83 76.44
CA PRO A 69 10.80 47.77 75.80
C PRO A 69 12.18 47.13 75.84
N VAL A 70 12.64 46.66 74.69
CA VAL A 70 14.01 46.21 74.53
C VAL A 70 14.86 47.47 74.62
N ASP A 71 15.45 47.70 75.79
CA ASP A 71 16.48 48.71 75.99
C ASP A 71 17.58 48.48 74.95
N HIS A 72 17.67 49.42 74.01
CA HIS A 72 18.64 49.40 72.94
C HIS A 72 20.01 49.76 73.53
N SER A 73 20.71 48.75 74.05
CA SER A 73 22.15 48.87 74.25
C SER A 73 22.79 49.23 72.90
N GLN A 74 23.41 50.40 72.85
CA GLN A 74 24.06 50.98 71.70
C GLN A 74 25.25 50.12 71.25
N GLY A 75 24.96 49.09 70.46
CA GLY A 75 25.94 48.36 69.66
C GLY A 75 26.04 48.99 68.27
N THR A 76 27.24 49.48 67.94
CA THR A 76 27.65 50.19 66.71
C THR A 76 26.77 49.97 65.46
N PRO A 77 26.29 51.04 64.79
CA PRO A 77 25.33 51.01 63.67
C PRO A 77 25.83 50.37 62.37
N ILE A 78 27.08 49.88 62.32
CA ILE A 78 27.66 49.29 61.11
C ILE A 78 27.25 47.82 60.98
N LEU A 79 27.20 47.05 62.07
CA LEU A 79 26.99 45.60 62.00
C LEU A 79 25.55 45.21 61.61
N ARG A 80 24.55 45.95 62.09
CA ARG A 80 23.13 45.71 61.78
C ARG A 80 22.81 45.97 60.32
N THR A 81 23.44 47.01 59.75
CA THR A 81 23.31 47.36 58.33
C THR A 81 23.97 46.30 57.46
N VAL A 82 25.13 45.78 57.84
CA VAL A 82 25.83 44.70 57.11
C VAL A 82 25.02 43.40 57.12
N VAL A 83 24.43 43.01 58.25
CA VAL A 83 23.60 41.79 58.34
C VAL A 83 22.31 41.92 57.53
N LEU A 84 21.63 43.07 57.58
CA LEU A 84 20.43 43.31 56.75
C LEU A 84 20.75 43.33 55.26
N VAL A 85 21.88 43.94 54.87
CA VAL A 85 22.33 43.96 53.47
C VAL A 85 22.73 42.56 53.00
N MET A 86 23.46 41.79 53.80
CA MET A 86 23.78 40.39 53.48
C MET A 86 22.53 39.52 53.33
N LEU A 87 21.56 39.67 54.24
CA LEU A 87 20.31 38.92 54.18
C LEU A 87 19.54 39.28 52.91
N ALA A 88 19.36 40.58 52.63
CA ALA A 88 18.71 41.05 51.40
C ALA A 88 19.42 40.55 50.13
N ILE A 89 20.76 40.52 50.09
CA ILE A 89 21.54 39.96 48.99
C ILE A 89 21.30 38.46 48.85
N THR A 90 21.30 37.71 49.95
CA THR A 90 21.02 36.27 49.91
C THR A 90 19.60 35.96 49.46
N THR A 91 18.58 36.70 49.92
CA THR A 91 17.20 36.52 49.43
C THR A 91 17.11 36.87 47.95
N CYS A 92 17.77 37.94 47.50
CA CYS A 92 17.83 38.29 46.08
C CYS A 92 18.49 37.18 45.25
N LEU A 93 19.59 36.59 45.73
CA LEU A 93 20.27 35.48 45.07
C LEU A 93 19.42 34.22 45.01
N VAL A 94 18.68 33.88 46.07
CA VAL A 94 17.77 32.73 46.08
C VAL A 94 16.61 32.93 45.12
N VAL A 95 16.02 34.13 45.08
CA VAL A 95 14.95 34.47 44.12
C VAL A 95 15.48 34.45 42.69
N ALA A 96 16.67 34.99 42.44
CA ALA A 96 17.30 34.95 41.13
C ALA A 96 17.62 33.50 40.70
N ALA A 97 18.14 32.67 41.61
CA ALA A 97 18.40 31.26 41.35
C ALA A 97 17.11 30.47 41.07
N ALA A 98 16.04 30.75 41.83
CA ALA A 98 14.72 30.15 41.60
C ALA A 98 14.12 30.58 40.26
N ALA A 99 14.22 31.86 39.89
CA ALA A 99 13.77 32.38 38.60
C ALA A 99 14.56 31.76 37.43
N ILE A 100 15.87 31.58 37.58
CA ILE A 100 16.72 30.91 36.59
C ILE A 100 16.31 29.44 36.47
N ALA A 101 16.14 28.72 37.58
CA ALA A 101 15.76 27.30 37.59
C ALA A 101 14.38 27.05 36.96
N ILE A 102 13.39 27.92 37.23
CA ILE A 102 12.06 27.86 36.62
C ILE A 102 12.15 28.11 35.11
N LYS A 103 12.96 29.10 34.70
CA LYS A 103 13.17 29.38 33.27
C LYS A 103 13.80 28.18 32.54
N THR A 104 14.92 27.67 33.04
CA THR A 104 15.69 26.64 32.33
C THR A 104 15.05 25.26 32.36
N ASN A 105 14.30 24.91 33.41
CA ASN A 105 13.80 23.54 33.57
C ASN A 105 12.31 23.38 33.23
N TYR A 106 11.53 24.46 33.27
CA TYR A 106 10.09 24.42 32.96
C TYR A 106 9.76 25.18 31.67
N LEU A 107 10.18 26.44 31.54
CA LEU A 107 9.82 27.25 30.36
C LEU A 107 10.52 26.75 29.09
N ASP A 108 11.82 26.50 29.13
CA ASP A 108 12.57 26.05 27.94
C ASP A 108 12.06 24.69 27.43
N LYS A 109 11.79 23.72 28.32
CA LYS A 109 11.18 22.42 27.93
C LYS A 109 9.75 22.56 27.41
N TYR A 110 8.97 23.50 27.93
CA TYR A 110 7.60 23.72 27.47
C TYR A 110 7.59 24.30 26.06
N PHE A 111 8.43 25.31 25.79
CA PHE A 111 8.55 25.90 24.45
C PHE A 111 9.21 24.96 23.44
N GLU A 112 10.19 24.14 23.83
CA GLU A 112 10.75 23.09 22.95
C GLU A 112 9.67 22.06 22.56
N ASN A 113 8.83 21.63 23.50
CA ASN A 113 7.75 20.70 23.22
C ASN A 113 6.65 21.33 22.34
N GLU A 114 6.34 22.61 22.52
CA GLU A 114 5.33 23.33 21.72
C GLU A 114 5.82 23.59 20.29
N ALA A 115 7.10 23.91 20.10
CA ALA A 115 7.71 24.03 18.78
C ALA A 115 7.71 22.68 18.03
N VAL A 116 8.09 21.59 18.70
CA VAL A 116 8.06 20.23 18.12
C VAL A 116 6.62 19.81 17.80
N ALA A 117 5.65 20.11 18.66
CA ALA A 117 4.23 19.82 18.39
C ALA A 117 3.72 20.57 17.16
N ALA A 118 4.06 21.86 17.01
CA ALA A 118 3.70 22.65 15.83
C ALA A 118 4.37 22.10 14.56
N GLU A 119 5.64 21.69 14.64
CA GLU A 119 6.36 21.07 13.52
C GLU A 119 5.69 19.74 13.09
N ILE A 120 5.34 18.88 14.04
CA ILE A 120 4.60 17.64 13.78
C ILE A 120 3.27 17.93 13.08
N GLU A 121 2.51 18.93 13.54
CA GLU A 121 1.24 19.32 12.91
C GLU A 121 1.44 19.78 11.46
N THR A 122 2.47 20.59 11.20
CA THR A 122 2.78 21.03 9.83
C THR A 122 3.16 19.87 8.92
N LEU A 123 3.93 18.90 9.42
CA LEU A 123 4.31 17.71 8.67
C LEU A 123 3.09 16.84 8.33
N TRP A 124 2.14 16.68 9.25
CA TRP A 124 0.89 15.96 8.96
C TRP A 124 0.02 16.68 7.91
N GLU A 125 -0.02 18.02 7.95
CA GLU A 125 -0.74 18.81 6.94
C GLU A 125 -0.10 18.62 5.55
N ASP A 126 1.22 18.70 5.48
CA ASP A 126 1.96 18.53 4.23
C ASP A 126 1.88 17.09 3.71
N LEU A 127 1.91 16.08 4.59
CA LEU A 127 1.67 14.69 4.24
C LEU A 127 0.34 14.54 3.50
N GLY A 128 -0.73 15.16 4.00
CA GLY A 128 -2.04 15.14 3.37
C GLY A 128 -2.02 15.75 1.96
N LYS A 129 -1.31 16.87 1.78
CA LYS A 129 -1.16 17.55 0.48
C LYS A 129 -0.41 16.67 -0.53
N TYR A 130 0.75 16.13 -0.17
CA TYR A 130 1.55 15.31 -1.07
C TYR A 130 0.92 13.95 -1.35
N LYS A 131 0.22 13.36 -0.37
CA LYS A 131 -0.58 12.14 -0.58
C LYS A 131 -1.70 12.36 -1.58
N ALA A 132 -2.41 13.48 -1.49
CA ALA A 132 -3.44 13.86 -2.46
C ALA A 132 -2.87 14.12 -3.87
N ALA A 133 -1.63 14.60 -3.95
CA ALA A 133 -0.91 14.79 -5.21
C ALA A 133 -0.31 13.48 -5.78
N GLY A 134 -0.27 12.40 -5.00
CA GLY A 134 0.36 11.13 -5.40
C GLY A 134 1.90 11.13 -5.38
N ASP A 135 2.54 12.11 -4.74
CA ASP A 135 4.00 12.20 -4.67
C ASP A 135 4.54 11.30 -3.54
N LEU A 136 4.63 10.00 -3.82
CA LEU A 136 5.07 8.99 -2.84
C LEU A 136 6.49 9.23 -2.30
N VAL A 137 7.36 9.87 -3.10
CA VAL A 137 8.73 10.20 -2.68
C VAL A 137 8.71 11.27 -1.59
N ARG A 138 7.92 12.34 -1.77
CA ARG A 138 7.74 13.38 -0.75
C ARG A 138 6.99 12.87 0.48
N VAL A 139 5.96 12.04 0.29
CA VAL A 139 5.23 11.40 1.39
C VAL A 139 6.18 10.58 2.26
N ARG A 140 7.06 9.76 1.67
CA ARG A 140 8.06 8.98 2.41
C ARG A 140 9.00 9.89 3.22
N GLN A 141 9.55 10.93 2.60
CA GLN A 141 10.46 11.87 3.28
C GLN A 141 9.82 12.49 4.52
N ILE A 142 8.57 12.95 4.39
CA ILE A 142 7.81 13.54 5.50
C ILE A 142 7.56 12.50 6.62
N LEU A 143 7.22 11.26 6.25
CA LEU A 143 7.01 10.20 7.24
C LEU A 143 8.31 9.79 7.96
N GLU A 144 9.45 9.81 7.27
CA GLU A 144 10.76 9.58 7.88
C GLU A 144 11.11 10.70 8.87
N GLU A 145 10.82 11.96 8.53
CA GLU A 145 10.97 13.11 9.44
C GLU A 145 10.04 12.98 10.66
N LEU A 146 8.76 12.64 10.45
CA LEU A 146 7.81 12.37 11.52
C LEU A 146 8.27 11.22 12.43
N ASN A 147 8.90 10.18 11.87
CA ASN A 147 9.41 9.04 12.63
C ASN A 147 10.63 9.42 13.49
N LEU A 148 11.46 10.38 13.05
CA LEU A 148 12.56 10.92 13.85
C LEU A 148 12.05 11.75 15.04
N LEU A 149 10.98 12.52 14.84
CA LEU A 149 10.37 13.37 15.88
C LEU A 149 9.47 12.59 16.84
N THR A 150 8.81 11.53 16.36
CA THR A 150 7.92 10.67 17.13
C THR A 150 8.27 9.19 16.98
N PRO A 151 9.41 8.74 17.55
CA PRO A 151 9.78 7.33 17.53
C PRO A 151 8.66 6.47 18.13
N ASP A 152 8.43 5.29 17.55
CA ASP A 152 7.42 4.30 17.99
C ASP A 152 5.96 4.76 17.85
N ASN A 153 5.67 5.85 17.11
CA ASN A 153 4.30 6.22 16.80
C ASN A 153 3.68 5.20 15.80
N PRO A 154 2.63 4.45 16.19
CA PRO A 154 2.03 3.43 15.33
C PRO A 154 1.46 4.00 14.03
N ASP A 155 0.90 5.22 14.05
CA ASP A 155 0.29 5.83 12.87
C ASP A 155 1.34 6.14 11.78
N VAL A 156 2.54 6.56 12.19
CA VAL A 156 3.67 6.83 11.29
C VAL A 156 4.21 5.52 10.71
N GLN A 157 4.32 4.48 11.54
CA GLN A 157 4.78 3.16 11.10
C GLN A 157 3.81 2.52 10.09
N ASP A 158 2.51 2.58 10.36
CA ASP A 158 1.47 2.09 9.45
C ASP A 158 1.49 2.87 8.13
N ALA A 159 1.66 4.19 8.18
CA ALA A 159 1.77 5.02 6.98
C ALA A 159 3.04 4.72 6.16
N LEU A 160 4.18 4.47 6.81
CA LEU A 160 5.41 4.05 6.13
C LEU A 160 5.24 2.70 5.44
N ALA A 161 4.65 1.72 6.12
CA ALA A 161 4.38 0.40 5.56
C ALA A 161 3.42 0.46 4.37
N GLU A 162 2.43 1.36 4.39
CA GLU A 162 1.56 1.62 3.25
C GLU A 162 2.33 2.20 2.06
N VAL A 163 3.17 3.22 2.29
CA VAL A 163 4.01 3.82 1.23
C VAL A 163 5.01 2.82 0.66
N ASP A 164 5.60 1.96 1.49
CA ASP A 164 6.44 0.84 1.05
C ASP A 164 5.68 -0.11 0.11
N ARG A 165 4.45 -0.48 0.47
CA ARG A 165 3.61 -1.34 -0.37
C ARG A 165 3.29 -0.68 -1.71
N LEU A 166 2.88 0.60 -1.68
CA LEU A 166 2.57 1.37 -2.88
C LEU A 166 3.78 1.50 -3.82
N GLN A 167 4.95 1.79 -3.24
CA GLN A 167 6.21 1.86 -3.99
C GLN A 167 6.55 0.52 -4.62
N TRP A 168 6.46 -0.56 -3.84
CA TRP A 168 6.70 -1.92 -4.32
C TRP A 168 5.75 -2.29 -5.47
N CYS A 169 4.46 -1.94 -5.39
CA CYS A 169 3.48 -2.18 -6.47
C CYS A 169 3.89 -1.46 -7.76
N SER A 170 4.27 -0.17 -7.63
CA SER A 170 4.69 0.67 -8.76
C SER A 170 5.96 0.15 -9.41
N ASP A 171 6.98 -0.17 -8.62
CA ASP A 171 8.28 -0.62 -9.12
C ASP A 171 8.16 -1.99 -9.80
N THR A 172 7.43 -2.92 -9.18
CA THR A 172 7.18 -4.26 -9.74
C THR A 172 6.45 -4.18 -11.08
N TYR A 173 5.46 -3.30 -11.20
CA TYR A 173 4.76 -3.07 -12.47
C TYR A 173 5.69 -2.47 -13.53
N ALA A 174 6.49 -1.46 -13.16
CA ALA A 174 7.44 -0.83 -14.07
C ALA A 174 8.48 -1.82 -14.60
N ASP A 175 9.00 -2.70 -13.72
CA ASP A 175 9.93 -3.76 -14.09
C ASP A 175 9.28 -4.79 -15.02
N ALA A 176 8.02 -5.16 -14.79
CA ALA A 176 7.28 -6.08 -15.66
C ALA A 176 7.09 -5.49 -17.07
N VAL A 177 6.73 -4.20 -17.15
CA VAL A 177 6.64 -3.48 -18.43
C VAL A 177 8.01 -3.38 -19.12
N ALA A 178 9.10 -3.19 -18.37
CA ALA A 178 10.44 -3.17 -18.94
C ALA A 178 10.88 -4.55 -19.46
N LEU A 179 10.47 -5.64 -18.82
CA LEU A 179 10.69 -7.01 -19.31
C LEU A 179 9.91 -7.28 -20.61
N ASP A 180 8.64 -6.88 -20.67
CA ASP A 180 7.82 -7.01 -21.87
C ASP A 180 8.42 -6.27 -23.07
N ARG A 181 8.86 -5.01 -22.87
CA ARG A 181 9.54 -4.22 -23.92
C ARG A 181 10.84 -4.85 -24.43
N ARG A 182 11.50 -5.67 -23.62
CA ARG A 182 12.70 -6.43 -24.02
C ARG A 182 12.36 -7.75 -24.72
N GLY A 183 11.08 -8.09 -24.82
CA GLY A 183 10.58 -9.34 -25.38
C GLY A 183 10.59 -10.51 -24.40
N ASP A 184 10.93 -10.30 -23.13
CA ASP A 184 10.92 -11.33 -22.08
C ASP A 184 9.54 -11.40 -21.42
N TRP A 185 8.56 -11.85 -22.22
CA TRP A 185 7.15 -11.91 -21.85
C TRP A 185 6.88 -12.90 -20.71
N GLN A 186 7.69 -13.95 -20.58
CA GLN A 186 7.54 -14.93 -19.52
C GLN A 186 7.94 -14.33 -18.17
N ALA A 187 9.13 -13.72 -18.08
CA ALA A 187 9.55 -13.04 -16.86
C ALA A 187 8.64 -11.84 -16.53
N ALA A 188 8.14 -11.13 -17.55
CA ALA A 188 7.15 -10.06 -17.36
C ALA A 188 5.86 -10.59 -16.74
N GLY A 189 5.35 -11.72 -17.24
CA GLY A 189 4.14 -12.36 -16.71
C GLY A 189 4.32 -12.85 -15.28
N ASP A 190 5.45 -13.50 -14.99
CA ASP A 190 5.79 -13.97 -13.65
C ASP A 190 5.85 -12.81 -12.65
N LEU A 191 6.43 -11.69 -13.03
CA LEU A 191 6.52 -10.50 -12.17
C LEU A 191 5.17 -9.80 -12.00
N ALA A 192 4.39 -9.65 -13.08
CA ALA A 192 3.05 -9.08 -13.01
C ALA A 192 2.10 -9.92 -12.15
N SER A 193 2.25 -11.25 -12.15
CA SER A 193 1.44 -12.17 -11.34
C SER A 193 1.68 -12.06 -9.83
N GLN A 194 2.82 -11.48 -9.43
CA GLN A 194 3.17 -11.30 -8.01
C GLN A 194 2.50 -10.07 -7.39
N ILE A 195 2.00 -9.13 -8.20
CA ILE A 195 1.39 -7.88 -7.75
C ILE A 195 0.06 -8.19 -7.03
N PRO A 196 -0.10 -7.86 -5.73
CA PRO A 196 -1.32 -8.10 -4.97
C PRO A 196 -2.54 -7.34 -5.48
N GLN A 197 -3.72 -7.90 -5.19
CA GLN A 197 -5.03 -7.35 -5.59
C GLN A 197 -5.36 -6.00 -4.94
N ASP A 198 -4.75 -5.69 -3.79
CA ASP A 198 -4.93 -4.44 -3.06
C ASP A 198 -4.03 -3.30 -3.57
N CYS A 199 -3.15 -3.56 -4.54
CA CYS A 199 -2.37 -2.50 -5.18
C CYS A 199 -3.28 -1.51 -5.93
N PRO A 200 -2.95 -0.20 -5.93
CA PRO A 200 -3.64 0.76 -6.78
C PRO A 200 -3.54 0.35 -8.24
N ASN A 201 -4.59 0.63 -9.01
CA ASN A 201 -4.69 0.29 -10.44
C ASN A 201 -4.52 -1.21 -10.73
N TYR A 202 -4.81 -2.10 -9.76
CA TYR A 202 -4.73 -3.54 -9.95
C TYR A 202 -5.52 -4.03 -11.19
N GLU A 203 -6.64 -3.39 -11.54
CA GLU A 203 -7.38 -3.72 -12.76
C GLU A 203 -6.54 -3.54 -14.03
N ASP A 204 -5.74 -2.47 -14.10
CA ASP A 204 -4.84 -2.22 -15.23
C ASP A 204 -3.70 -3.25 -15.26
N VAL A 205 -3.16 -3.60 -14.09
CA VAL A 205 -2.15 -4.65 -13.94
C VAL A 205 -2.71 -6.01 -14.38
N GLN A 206 -3.94 -6.32 -14.01
CA GLN A 206 -4.61 -7.56 -14.37
C GLN A 206 -4.83 -7.64 -15.89
N ARG A 207 -5.30 -6.55 -16.52
CA ARG A 207 -5.45 -6.48 -17.99
C ARG A 207 -4.09 -6.63 -18.69
N PHE A 208 -3.04 -6.00 -18.16
CA PHE A 208 -1.68 -6.16 -18.66
C PHE A 208 -1.20 -7.62 -18.55
N TYR A 209 -1.38 -8.25 -17.40
CA TYR A 209 -1.02 -9.65 -17.17
C TYR A 209 -1.78 -10.61 -18.09
N GLU A 210 -3.08 -10.41 -18.29
CA GLU A 210 -3.87 -11.21 -19.23
C GLU A 210 -3.38 -11.05 -20.68
N GLY A 211 -3.02 -9.82 -21.08
CA GLY A 211 -2.40 -9.54 -22.37
C GLY A 211 -1.05 -10.27 -22.55
N LEU A 212 -0.23 -10.31 -21.50
CA LEU A 212 1.03 -11.06 -21.49
C LEU A 212 0.79 -12.56 -21.63
N LYS A 213 -0.18 -13.12 -20.91
CA LYS A 213 -0.52 -14.55 -21.02
C LYS A 213 -0.97 -14.93 -22.44
N LYS A 214 -1.83 -14.11 -23.04
CA LYS A 214 -2.29 -14.34 -24.42
C LYS A 214 -1.12 -14.29 -25.41
N SER A 215 -0.29 -13.24 -25.30
CA SER A 215 0.89 -13.08 -26.16
C SER A 215 1.90 -14.22 -25.99
N GLY A 216 2.08 -14.70 -24.75
CA GLY A 216 2.94 -15.84 -24.45
C GLY A 216 2.42 -17.15 -25.04
N ALA A 217 1.11 -17.40 -24.94
CA ALA A 217 0.48 -18.58 -25.53
C ALA A 217 0.67 -18.60 -27.06
N ILE A 218 0.46 -17.46 -27.73
CA ILE A 218 0.67 -17.33 -29.19
C ILE A 218 2.14 -17.57 -29.57
N LYS A 219 3.09 -16.97 -28.84
CA LYS A 219 4.53 -17.17 -29.10
C LYS A 219 4.97 -18.62 -28.88
N SER A 220 4.43 -19.29 -27.86
CA SER A 220 4.68 -20.71 -27.62
C SER A 220 4.11 -21.57 -28.75
N ALA A 221 2.87 -21.31 -29.16
CA ALA A 221 2.23 -22.01 -30.28
C ALA A 221 3.00 -21.78 -31.59
N TRP A 222 3.55 -20.58 -31.81
CA TRP A 222 4.40 -20.30 -32.97
C TRP A 222 5.67 -21.16 -32.97
N ALA A 223 6.36 -21.26 -31.82
CA ALA A 223 7.53 -22.12 -31.71
C ALA A 223 7.19 -23.62 -31.91
N GLU A 224 6.02 -24.05 -31.40
CA GLU A 224 5.50 -25.40 -31.62
C GLU A 224 5.19 -25.66 -33.10
N ALA A 225 4.51 -24.73 -33.78
CA ALA A 225 4.20 -24.84 -35.20
C ALA A 225 5.47 -24.96 -36.06
N LEU A 226 6.51 -24.18 -35.75
CA LEU A 226 7.81 -24.30 -36.41
C LEU A 226 8.43 -25.69 -36.19
N GLY A 227 8.39 -26.20 -34.95
CA GLY A 227 8.87 -27.54 -34.63
C GLY A 227 8.12 -28.65 -35.39
N LEU A 228 6.79 -28.54 -35.50
CA LEU A 228 5.95 -29.47 -36.26
C LEU A 228 6.28 -29.41 -37.75
N TYR A 229 6.39 -28.20 -38.31
CA TYR A 229 6.75 -27.99 -39.71
C TYR A 229 8.12 -28.61 -40.05
N ASP A 230 9.13 -28.35 -39.22
CA ASP A 230 10.51 -28.86 -39.35
C ASP A 230 10.57 -30.39 -39.20
N ALA A 231 9.69 -30.97 -38.36
CA ALA A 231 9.55 -32.41 -38.19
C ALA A 231 8.83 -33.10 -39.36
N GLY A 232 8.28 -32.34 -40.31
CA GLY A 232 7.49 -32.89 -41.41
C GLY A 232 5.99 -33.00 -41.10
N ASP A 233 5.55 -32.73 -39.87
CA ASP A 233 4.14 -32.83 -39.46
C ASP A 233 3.37 -31.57 -39.86
N CYS A 234 2.98 -31.53 -41.13
CA CYS A 234 2.20 -30.42 -41.68
C CYS A 234 0.79 -30.33 -41.12
N SER A 235 0.14 -31.47 -40.87
CA SER A 235 -1.21 -31.50 -40.32
C SER A 235 -1.25 -30.84 -38.94
N GLY A 236 -0.31 -31.22 -38.05
CA GLY A 236 -0.14 -30.57 -36.76
C GLY A 236 0.18 -29.08 -36.89
N ALA A 237 1.11 -28.72 -37.77
CA ALA A 237 1.48 -27.32 -37.99
C ALA A 237 0.28 -26.47 -38.45
N VAL A 238 -0.55 -26.96 -39.39
CA VAL A 238 -1.74 -26.25 -39.89
C VAL A 238 -2.75 -25.99 -38.77
N VAL A 239 -3.00 -26.97 -37.90
CA VAL A 239 -3.90 -26.80 -36.75
C VAL A 239 -3.40 -25.67 -35.84
N THR A 240 -2.11 -25.70 -35.47
CA THR A 240 -1.51 -24.71 -34.58
C THR A 240 -1.45 -23.32 -35.22
N LEU A 241 -1.08 -23.21 -36.50
CA LEU A 241 -1.03 -21.95 -37.24
C LEU A 241 -2.42 -21.33 -37.44
N THR A 242 -3.44 -22.16 -37.64
CA THR A 242 -4.83 -21.69 -37.75
C THR A 242 -5.30 -21.10 -36.43
N TRP A 243 -5.01 -21.79 -35.31
CA TRP A 243 -5.31 -21.26 -33.97
C TRP A 243 -4.61 -19.93 -33.70
N ILE A 244 -3.32 -19.79 -34.07
CA ILE A 244 -2.59 -18.52 -33.95
C ILE A 244 -3.33 -17.40 -34.70
N ARG A 245 -3.75 -17.65 -35.94
CA ARG A 245 -4.46 -16.67 -36.77
C ARG A 245 -5.84 -16.30 -36.21
N GLU A 246 -6.53 -17.23 -35.55
CA GLU A 246 -7.81 -16.98 -34.90
C GLU A 246 -7.65 -16.14 -33.63
N GLU A 247 -6.60 -16.38 -32.84
CA GLU A 247 -6.32 -15.64 -31.61
C GLU A 247 -5.76 -14.24 -31.86
N ASP A 248 -4.86 -14.09 -32.82
CA ASP A 248 -4.25 -12.82 -33.21
C ASP A 248 -3.97 -12.78 -34.72
N PRO A 249 -4.92 -12.23 -35.51
CA PRO A 249 -4.78 -12.16 -36.98
C PRO A 249 -3.59 -11.34 -37.48
N ASP A 250 -3.03 -10.46 -36.66
CA ASP A 250 -1.91 -9.59 -37.03
C ASP A 250 -0.55 -10.19 -36.61
N PHE A 251 -0.53 -11.22 -35.74
CA PHE A 251 0.69 -11.88 -35.29
C PHE A 251 1.40 -12.56 -36.45
N LEU A 252 2.58 -12.03 -36.83
CA LEU A 252 3.44 -12.56 -37.88
C LEU A 252 2.66 -12.99 -39.13
N ARG A 253 1.63 -12.20 -39.50
CA ARG A 253 0.60 -12.58 -40.47
C ARG A 253 1.18 -13.19 -41.75
N THR A 254 2.16 -12.53 -42.35
CA THR A 254 2.79 -13.00 -43.60
C THR A 254 3.51 -14.33 -43.41
N GLN A 255 4.19 -14.54 -42.27
CA GLN A 255 4.90 -15.80 -42.01
C GLN A 255 3.94 -16.94 -41.70
N VAL A 256 2.85 -16.66 -40.96
CA VAL A 256 1.79 -17.64 -40.69
C VAL A 256 1.11 -18.06 -41.99
N GLU A 257 0.73 -17.11 -42.85
CA GLU A 257 0.12 -17.37 -44.16
C GLU A 257 1.07 -18.14 -45.09
N ASP A 258 2.37 -17.82 -45.10
CA ASP A 258 3.38 -18.52 -45.91
C ASP A 258 3.59 -19.96 -45.44
N LEU A 259 3.69 -20.21 -44.13
CA LEU A 259 3.80 -21.58 -43.61
C LEU A 259 2.53 -22.39 -43.84
N LEU A 260 1.34 -21.80 -43.69
CA LEU A 260 0.07 -22.47 -44.02
C LEU A 260 0.04 -22.88 -45.48
N TYR A 261 0.41 -21.97 -46.39
CA TYR A 261 0.55 -22.28 -47.82
C TYR A 261 1.51 -23.44 -48.07
N GLN A 262 2.72 -23.39 -47.50
CA GLN A 262 3.71 -24.44 -47.68
C GLN A 262 3.24 -25.79 -47.12
N CYS A 263 2.52 -25.77 -45.98
CA CYS A 263 2.02 -27.00 -45.40
C CYS A 263 0.97 -27.67 -46.26
N HIS A 264 -0.07 -26.91 -46.65
CA HIS A 264 -1.11 -27.41 -47.54
C HIS A 264 -0.55 -27.89 -48.88
N LYS A 265 0.44 -27.18 -49.44
CA LYS A 265 1.14 -27.61 -50.66
C LYS A 265 1.85 -28.95 -50.46
N ARG A 266 2.61 -29.12 -49.36
CA ARG A 266 3.33 -30.36 -49.04
C ARG A 266 2.36 -31.53 -48.86
N ASP A 267 1.32 -31.37 -48.04
CA ASP A 267 0.32 -32.42 -47.79
C ASP A 267 -0.40 -32.83 -49.08
N GLY A 268 -0.79 -31.87 -49.93
CA GLY A 268 -1.43 -32.16 -51.20
C GLY A 268 -0.55 -33.01 -52.13
N PHE A 269 0.75 -32.70 -52.23
CA PHE A 269 1.67 -33.50 -53.03
C PHE A 269 1.96 -34.88 -52.42
N GLU A 270 2.02 -34.99 -51.09
CA GLU A 270 2.21 -36.27 -50.41
C GLU A 270 1.00 -37.19 -50.60
N LEU A 271 -0.22 -36.65 -50.43
CA LEU A 271 -1.47 -37.36 -50.71
C LEU A 271 -1.52 -37.84 -52.15
N LEU A 272 -1.22 -36.97 -53.12
CA LEU A 272 -1.19 -37.33 -54.54
C LEU A 272 -0.16 -38.43 -54.84
N GLY A 273 1.06 -38.33 -54.28
CA GLY A 273 2.10 -39.34 -54.44
C GLY A 273 1.75 -40.69 -53.79
N SER A 274 0.94 -40.68 -52.73
CA SER A 274 0.49 -41.89 -52.04
C SER A 274 -0.79 -42.50 -52.62
N ALA A 275 -1.55 -41.74 -53.42
CA ALA A 275 -2.88 -42.13 -53.87
C ALA A 275 -2.91 -43.43 -54.66
N GLN A 276 -1.91 -43.68 -55.53
CA GLN A 276 -1.85 -44.89 -56.38
C GLN A 276 -3.18 -45.19 -57.13
N GLY A 277 -3.88 -44.12 -57.54
CA GLY A 277 -5.19 -44.20 -58.21
C GLY A 277 -6.41 -44.16 -57.27
N ASP A 278 -6.23 -44.15 -55.95
CA ASP A 278 -7.31 -43.97 -54.97
C ASP A 278 -7.94 -42.57 -55.11
N VAL A 279 -9.19 -42.54 -55.56
CA VAL A 279 -9.96 -41.31 -55.79
C VAL A 279 -10.17 -40.50 -54.52
N LEU A 280 -10.25 -41.13 -53.34
CA LEU A 280 -10.45 -40.42 -52.08
C LEU A 280 -9.21 -39.60 -51.71
N LEU A 281 -8.03 -40.19 -51.87
CA LEU A 281 -6.76 -39.50 -51.60
C LEU A 281 -6.50 -38.38 -52.62
N VAL A 282 -6.85 -38.58 -53.90
CA VAL A 282 -6.76 -37.49 -54.91
C VAL A 282 -7.73 -36.35 -54.59
N LYS A 283 -8.93 -36.66 -54.09
CA LYS A 283 -9.88 -35.64 -53.64
C LYS A 283 -9.35 -34.84 -52.45
N GLU A 284 -8.81 -35.52 -51.44
CA GLU A 284 -8.18 -34.86 -50.29
C GLU A 284 -6.99 -33.98 -50.74
N ALA A 285 -6.18 -34.44 -51.68
CA ALA A 285 -5.09 -33.65 -52.27
C ALA A 285 -5.61 -32.36 -52.93
N ALA A 286 -6.70 -32.45 -53.69
CA ALA A 286 -7.34 -31.28 -54.32
C ALA A 286 -7.85 -30.27 -53.27
N GLU A 287 -8.39 -30.74 -52.15
CA GLU A 287 -8.82 -29.87 -51.04
C GLU A 287 -7.61 -29.13 -50.41
N GLN A 288 -6.47 -29.81 -50.23
CA GLN A 288 -5.24 -29.18 -49.74
C GLN A 288 -4.69 -28.14 -50.74
N PHE A 289 -4.67 -28.45 -52.04
CA PHE A 289 -4.23 -27.49 -53.06
C PHE A 289 -5.14 -26.27 -53.11
N GLN A 290 -6.46 -26.46 -53.01
CA GLN A 290 -7.39 -25.34 -52.92
C GLN A 290 -7.10 -24.46 -51.70
N ALA A 291 -6.83 -25.07 -50.54
CA ALA A 291 -6.47 -24.32 -49.32
C ALA A 291 -5.17 -23.52 -49.50
N ALA A 292 -4.13 -24.11 -50.11
CA ALA A 292 -2.90 -23.40 -50.43
C ALA A 292 -3.13 -22.23 -51.42
N LEU A 293 -3.97 -22.43 -52.46
CA LEU A 293 -4.30 -21.37 -53.43
C LEU A 293 -5.05 -20.18 -52.82
N MET A 294 -5.69 -20.33 -51.66
CA MET A 294 -6.27 -19.18 -50.94
C MET A 294 -5.21 -18.17 -50.48
N PHE A 295 -3.98 -18.63 -50.24
CA PHE A 295 -2.86 -17.79 -49.80
C PHE A 295 -2.01 -17.30 -50.98
N GLN A 296 -1.78 -18.14 -51.99
CA GLN A 296 -1.02 -17.79 -53.20
C GLN A 296 -1.79 -18.15 -54.47
N PRO A 297 -2.79 -17.33 -54.88
CA PRO A 297 -3.68 -17.65 -55.99
C PRO A 297 -2.99 -17.62 -57.37
N THR A 298 -1.75 -17.14 -57.44
CA THR A 298 -0.99 -16.99 -58.70
C THR A 298 0.02 -18.11 -58.93
N ASP A 299 0.15 -19.08 -58.01
CA ASP A 299 1.04 -20.24 -58.19
C ASP A 299 0.53 -21.13 -59.34
N GLN A 300 1.16 -21.00 -60.52
CA GLN A 300 0.77 -21.72 -61.72
C GLN A 300 0.95 -23.23 -61.60
N GLN A 301 1.99 -23.68 -60.89
CA GLN A 301 2.20 -25.11 -60.70
C GLN A 301 1.03 -25.70 -59.90
N LEU A 302 0.67 -25.04 -58.80
CA LEU A 302 -0.40 -25.51 -57.94
C LEU A 302 -1.78 -25.44 -58.61
N LEU A 303 -2.03 -24.42 -59.44
CA LEU A 303 -3.23 -24.34 -60.27
C LEU A 303 -3.35 -25.51 -61.24
N THR A 304 -2.24 -25.89 -61.89
CA THR A 304 -2.22 -27.07 -62.79
C THR A 304 -2.53 -28.34 -62.03
N GLU A 305 -1.81 -28.62 -60.94
CA GLU A 305 -2.02 -29.85 -60.14
C GLU A 305 -3.43 -29.93 -59.55
N TYR A 306 -3.96 -28.81 -59.06
CA TYR A 306 -5.36 -28.72 -58.62
C TYR A 306 -6.34 -29.05 -59.75
N GLY A 307 -6.14 -28.49 -60.95
CA GLY A 307 -6.96 -28.77 -62.12
C GLY A 307 -6.95 -30.25 -62.50
N LEU A 308 -5.78 -30.87 -62.54
CA LEU A 308 -5.62 -32.29 -62.84
C LEU A 308 -6.32 -33.18 -61.80
N ALA A 309 -6.16 -32.88 -60.51
CA ALA A 309 -6.80 -33.62 -59.43
C ALA A 309 -8.33 -33.51 -59.49
N VAL A 310 -8.87 -32.32 -59.75
CA VAL A 310 -10.31 -32.09 -59.92
C VAL A 310 -10.86 -32.86 -61.13
N ASP A 311 -10.16 -32.81 -62.27
CA ASP A 311 -10.57 -33.53 -63.47
C ASP A 311 -10.51 -35.06 -63.27
N TYR A 312 -9.48 -35.57 -62.56
CA TYR A 312 -9.39 -36.99 -62.21
C TYR A 312 -10.59 -37.46 -61.37
N VAL A 313 -10.94 -36.72 -60.31
CA VAL A 313 -12.09 -37.02 -59.45
C VAL A 313 -13.40 -36.95 -60.23
N ALA A 314 -13.60 -35.90 -61.04
CA ALA A 314 -14.79 -35.75 -61.87
C ALA A 314 -14.93 -36.88 -62.90
N GLY A 315 -13.81 -37.39 -63.44
CA GLY A 315 -13.76 -38.54 -64.33
C GLY A 315 -14.23 -39.82 -63.64
N HIS A 316 -13.75 -40.08 -62.42
CA HIS A 316 -14.21 -41.20 -61.59
C HIS A 316 -15.71 -41.10 -61.27
N GLU A 317 -16.19 -39.94 -60.86
CA GLU A 317 -17.62 -39.76 -60.58
C GLU A 317 -18.49 -39.96 -61.83
N ALA A 318 -18.02 -39.55 -63.01
CA ALA A 318 -18.70 -39.80 -64.29
C ALA A 318 -18.69 -41.28 -64.66
N TYR A 319 -17.57 -41.97 -64.44
CA TYR A 319 -17.44 -43.41 -64.60
C TYR A 319 -18.46 -44.14 -63.70
N ASP A 320 -18.55 -43.79 -62.41
CA ASP A 320 -19.49 -44.40 -61.47
C ASP A 320 -20.96 -44.20 -61.86
N ARG A 321 -21.28 -43.09 -62.53
CA ARG A 321 -22.62 -42.82 -63.09
C ARG A 321 -22.90 -43.53 -64.42
N GLY A 322 -21.90 -44.17 -65.03
CA GLY A 322 -21.99 -44.80 -66.34
C GLY A 322 -21.83 -43.84 -67.53
N ASP A 323 -21.41 -42.60 -67.28
CA ASP A 323 -21.17 -41.57 -68.29
C ASP A 323 -19.76 -41.70 -68.89
N TRP A 324 -19.46 -42.85 -69.50
CA TRP A 324 -18.09 -43.21 -69.93
C TRP A 324 -17.43 -42.19 -70.87
N ALA A 325 -18.22 -41.55 -71.75
CA ALA A 325 -17.70 -40.54 -72.66
C ALA A 325 -17.20 -39.29 -71.90
N VAL A 326 -17.89 -38.92 -70.82
CA VAL A 326 -17.47 -37.80 -69.94
C VAL A 326 -16.25 -38.21 -69.12
N ALA A 327 -16.22 -39.44 -68.61
CA ALA A 327 -15.08 -39.95 -67.85
C ALA A 327 -13.78 -39.89 -68.67
N VAL A 328 -13.80 -40.34 -69.93
CA VAL A 328 -12.63 -40.29 -70.82
C VAL A 328 -12.16 -38.86 -71.06
N VAL A 329 -13.07 -37.93 -71.36
CA VAL A 329 -12.71 -36.51 -71.57
C VAL A 329 -12.09 -35.90 -70.32
N ARG A 330 -12.54 -36.29 -69.13
CA ARG A 330 -12.00 -35.80 -67.86
C ARG A 330 -10.65 -36.42 -67.49
N TRP A 331 -10.39 -37.66 -67.89
CA TRP A 331 -9.09 -38.30 -67.64
C TRP A 331 -8.01 -38.00 -68.69
N GLU A 332 -8.38 -37.45 -69.84
CA GLU A 332 -7.42 -37.11 -70.91
C GLU A 332 -6.34 -36.12 -70.43
N PRO A 333 -6.66 -34.96 -69.80
CA PRO A 333 -5.63 -34.05 -69.30
C PRO A 333 -4.65 -34.66 -68.26
N PRO A 334 -5.10 -35.32 -67.17
CA PRO A 334 -4.18 -35.91 -66.21
C PRO A 334 -3.36 -37.07 -66.81
N TYR A 335 -3.90 -37.83 -67.75
CA TYR A 335 -3.15 -38.89 -68.44
C TYR A 335 -2.08 -38.34 -69.39
N GLU A 336 -2.35 -37.22 -70.08
CA GLU A 336 -1.35 -36.58 -70.96
C GLU A 336 -0.20 -35.96 -70.17
N GLU A 337 -0.49 -35.33 -69.02
CA GLU A 337 0.52 -34.68 -68.19
C GLU A 337 1.27 -35.68 -67.29
N GLN A 338 0.58 -36.70 -66.76
CA GLN A 338 1.09 -37.68 -65.78
C GLN A 338 0.54 -39.10 -66.06
N PRO A 339 1.12 -39.83 -67.05
CA PRO A 339 0.59 -41.11 -67.54
C PRO A 339 0.72 -42.32 -66.62
#